data_AF-A0A662FXI8-F1
#
_entry.id   AF-A0A662FXI8-F1
#
_cell.length_a   1.000
_cell.length_b   1.000
_cell.length_c   1.000
_cell.angle_alpha   90.00
_cell.angle_beta   90.00
_cell.angle_gamma   90.00
#
_symmetry.space_group_name_H-M   'P 1'
#
loop_
_entity.id
_entity.type
_entity.pdbx_description
1 polymer ?
#
loop_
_entity_poly.entity_id
_entity_poly.type
_entity_poly.pdbx_seq_one_letter_code
_entity_poly.pdbx_strand_id
1 'polypeptide(L)' 'QVKMKDMRAKTLKAAVKTVIGTALSMGVTIEGKNPKEVQKEVEQGVYDELISRYASSEVS' A
#
# COMPACT_ATOMS: atom_id res chain seq x y z
N GLN A 1 -5.49 -1.41 25.50
CA GLN A 1 -6.20 -1.94 24.31
C GLN A 1 -5.21 -1.98 23.16
N VAL A 2 -4.90 -3.17 22.64
CA VAL A 2 -3.81 -3.38 21.68
C VAL A 2 -4.30 -3.00 20.29
N LYS A 3 -3.54 -2.10 19.67
CA LYS A 3 -3.67 -1.54 18.33
C LYS A 3 -3.53 -2.60 17.21
N MET A 4 -4.42 -3.59 17.17
CA MET A 4 -4.39 -4.63 16.12
C MET A 4 -4.63 -4.03 14.72
N LYS A 5 -5.44 -2.97 14.64
CA LYS A 5 -5.70 -2.25 13.39
C LYS A 5 -4.44 -1.57 12.85
N ASP A 6 -3.72 -0.83 13.69
CA ASP A 6 -2.46 -0.18 13.29
C ASP A 6 -1.36 -1.18 12.91
N MET A 7 -1.32 -2.35 13.56
CA MET A 7 -0.29 -3.35 13.29
C MET A 7 -0.50 -4.02 11.92
N ARG A 8 -1.76 -4.31 11.56
CA ARG A 8 -2.12 -4.81 10.22
C ARG A 8 -1.87 -3.77 9.12
N ALA A 9 -2.17 -2.50 9.37
CA ALA A 9 -1.88 -1.41 8.42
C ALA A 9 -0.37 -1.32 8.11
N LYS A 10 0.49 -1.46 9.12
CA LYS A 10 1.97 -1.46 8.94
C LYS A 10 2.46 -2.60 8.05
N THR A 11 1.95 -3.81 8.21
CA THR A 11 2.38 -4.96 7.38
C THR A 11 1.90 -4.85 5.94
N LEU A 12 0.69 -4.32 5.74
CA LEU A 12 0.13 -4.13 4.40
C LEU A 12 0.80 -2.97 3.66
N LYS A 13 1.09 -1.86 4.34
CA LYS A 13 1.88 -0.76 3.78
C LYS A 13 3.25 -1.24 3.32
N ALA A 14 3.90 -2.11 4.10
CA ALA A 14 5.15 -2.75 3.71
C ALA A 14 4.98 -3.64 2.48
N ALA A 15 3.92 -4.47 2.42
CA ALA A 15 3.63 -5.32 1.26
C ALA A 15 3.39 -4.48 -0.02
N VAL A 16 2.61 -3.39 0.07
CA VAL A 16 2.34 -2.49 -1.07
C VAL A 16 3.63 -1.80 -1.53
N LYS A 17 4.50 -1.36 -0.62
CA LYS A 17 5.81 -0.78 -0.98
C LYS A 17 6.69 -1.78 -1.75
N THR A 18 6.64 -3.07 -1.37
CA THR A 18 7.33 -4.14 -2.09
C THR A 18 6.74 -4.35 -3.49
N VAL A 19 5.41 -4.41 -3.62
CA VAL A 19 4.74 -4.55 -4.93
C VAL A 19 5.06 -3.38 -5.86
N ILE A 20 5.07 -2.13 -5.34
CA ILE A 20 5.47 -0.94 -6.09
C ILE A 20 6.94 -1.04 -6.53
N GLY A 21 7.83 -1.51 -5.66
CA GLY A 21 9.24 -1.74 -5.97
C GLY A 21 9.42 -2.75 -7.10
N THR A 22 8.67 -3.85 -7.08
CA THR A 22 8.69 -4.85 -8.16
C THR A 22 8.12 -4.28 -9.46
N ALA A 23 7.02 -3.53 -9.40
CA ALA A 23 6.43 -2.88 -10.58
C ALA A 23 7.38 -1.85 -11.22
N LEU A 24 8.15 -1.11 -10.42
CA LEU A 24 9.21 -0.22 -10.91
C LEU A 24 10.29 -1.00 -11.68
N SER A 25 10.75 -2.14 -11.14
CA SER A 25 11.72 -3.00 -11.83
C SER A 25 11.17 -3.65 -13.10
N MET A 26 9.87 -3.93 -13.13
CA MET A 26 9.19 -4.46 -14.32
C MET A 26 8.80 -3.39 -15.35
N GLY A 27 9.00 -2.09 -15.05
CA GLY A 27 8.62 -0.99 -15.94
C GLY A 27 7.10 -0.83 -16.10
N VAL A 28 6.31 -1.31 -15.14
CA VAL A 28 4.84 -1.26 -15.17
C VAL A 28 4.35 0.02 -14.51
N THR A 29 3.38 0.69 -15.14
CA THR A 29 2.71 1.86 -14.58
C THR A 29 1.59 1.42 -13.64
N ILE A 30 1.50 2.05 -12.46
CA ILE A 30 0.45 1.77 -11.48
C ILE A 30 -0.57 2.89 -11.64
N GLU A 31 -1.76 2.56 -12.13
CA GLU A 31 -2.87 3.52 -12.27
C GLU A 31 -2.55 4.72 -13.19
N GLY A 32 -1.64 4.52 -14.16
CA GLY A 32 -1.17 5.58 -15.07
C GLY A 32 -0.19 6.58 -14.43
N LYS A 33 0.15 6.40 -13.15
CA LYS A 33 1.15 7.21 -12.44
C LYS A 33 2.53 6.55 -12.43
N ASN A 34 3.55 7.39 -12.29
CA ASN A 34 4.91 6.91 -12.08
C ASN A 34 5.02 6.19 -10.73
N PRO A 35 5.61 4.99 -10.67
CA PRO A 35 5.73 4.22 -9.42
C PRO A 35 6.49 4.98 -8.31
N LYS A 36 7.37 5.93 -8.67
CA LYS A 36 8.04 6.84 -7.71
C LYS A 36 7.07 7.79 -7.00
N GLU A 37 6.06 8.29 -7.71
CA GLU A 37 5.08 9.21 -7.13
C GLU A 37 4.10 8.43 -6.25
N VAL A 38 3.65 7.27 -6.73
CA VAL A 38 2.82 6.34 -5.94
C VAL A 38 3.54 5.93 -4.64
N GLN A 39 4.86 5.67 -4.69
CA GLN A 39 5.64 5.36 -3.50
C GLN A 39 5.61 6.50 -2.45
N LYS A 40 5.73 7.76 -2.88
CA LYS A 40 5.63 8.92 -1.98
C LYS A 40 4.22 9.08 -1.42
N GLU A 41 3.19 8.94 -2.24
CA GLU A 41 1.80 9.03 -1.81
C GLU A 41 1.46 7.94 -0.77
N VAL A 42 2.00 6.72 -0.96
CA VAL A 42 1.91 5.64 0.04
C VAL A 42 2.64 6.00 1.32
N GLU A 43 3.85 6.56 1.25
CA GLU A 43 4.58 7.03 2.43
C GLU A 43 3.84 8.13 3.18
N GLN A 44 3.25 9.08 2.46
CA GLN A 44 2.38 10.14 2.99
C GLN A 44 1.09 9.60 3.63
N GLY A 45 0.74 8.33 3.40
CA GLY A 45 -0.43 7.70 3.99
C GLY A 45 -1.73 7.97 3.24
N VAL A 46 -1.66 8.52 2.02
CA VAL A 46 -2.84 8.79 1.17
C VAL A 46 -3.59 7.49 0.86
N TYR A 47 -2.85 6.40 0.63
CA TYR A 47 -3.42 5.08 0.36
C TYR A 47 -3.61 4.23 1.62
N ASP A 48 -3.22 4.70 2.82
CA ASP A 48 -3.31 3.90 4.05
C ASP A 48 -4.78 3.58 4.41
N GLU A 49 -5.66 4.57 4.23
CA GLU A 49 -7.10 4.39 4.45
C GLU A 49 -7.74 3.46 3.41
N LEU A 50 -7.32 3.55 2.14
CA LEU A 50 -7.76 2.64 1.07
C LEU A 50 -7.30 1.21 1.35
N ILE A 51 -6.01 1.02 1.67
CA ILE A 51 -5.43 -0.28 2.01
C ILE A 51 -6.16 -0.89 3.21
N SER A 52 -6.44 -0.10 4.24
CA SER A 52 -7.18 -0.54 5.43
C SER A 52 -8.64 -0.91 5.12
N ARG A 53 -9.29 -0.18 4.22
CA ARG A 53 -10.66 -0.45 3.75
C ARG A 53 -10.73 -1.75 2.95
N TYR A 54 -9.84 -1.96 1.99
CA TYR A 54 -9.83 -3.18 1.17
C TYR A 54 -9.38 -4.42 1.95
N ALA A 55 -8.41 -4.27 2.86
CA ALA A 55 -7.96 -5.39 3.70
C ALA A 55 -9.00 -5.87 4.73
N SER A 56 -9.98 -5.03 5.07
CA SER A 56 -11.16 -5.49 5.83
C SER A 56 -12.25 -6.08 4.95
N SER A 57 -12.25 -5.79 3.65
CA SER A 57 -13.30 -6.22 2.72
C SER A 57 -12.99 -7.57 2.06
N GLU A 58 -11.72 -8.00 2.01
CA GLU A 58 -11.30 -9.31 1.51
C GLU A 58 -10.68 -10.18 2.61
N VAL A 59 -11.49 -10.55 3.60
CA VAL A 59 -11.28 -11.77 4.39
C VAL A 59 -12.65 -12.41 4.61
N SER A 60 -13.08 -13.22 3.63
CA SER A 60 -14.05 -14.29 3.84
C SER A 60 -13.41 -15.61 3.44
#